data_AF-A0AAW0YVR4-F1
#
_entry.id   AF-A0AAW0YVR4-F1
#
_cell.length_a   1.000
_cell.length_b   1.000
_cell.length_c   1.000
_cell.angle_alpha   90.00
_cell.angle_beta   90.00
_cell.angle_gamma   90.00
#
_symmetry.space_group_name_H-M   'P 1'
#
loop_
_entity.id
_entity.type
_entity.pdbx_description
1 polymer ?
#
loop_
_entity_poly.entity_id
_entity_poly.type
_entity_poly.pdbx_seq_one_letter_code
_entity_poly.pdbx_strand_id
1 'polypeptide(L)'
;ANSHYLNFQAMVSKEVKASHELVFKYSNSDFVYNTSSDHGQDMMSAFDSLLLEKWKAADDASLFNYKVDDVETKLLAGKYKFVVQMNANRKIMKRKSQNILNVVQPFEPECFNFTKIKTEEILTNLHYEQNSPKCQPQVLNEKGLMIALHTILLSTTPDIRIGFNSLTGYASVNHFHFHLYYLSHKLNIETAECRRLAGPCYVFKDFPCPAFVFQLENKDVDELIRSVMKVIKLFLSKEIAHNLYITRGTSLDGNSTDGEYDTVRVILWARKPSYGIKDISVFATAVCELAGHVPIYSCDHWNNLSEEDIIPTIKGVCEEEFEDMSPKIMRLFLDNNDVE
;
A
#
# COMPACT_ATOMS: atom_id res chain seq x y z
N ALA A 1 -1.12 36.34 -4.25
CA ALA A 1 -1.64 35.01 -3.82
C ALA A 1 -2.94 34.60 -4.54
N ASN A 2 -3.89 35.50 -4.86
CA ASN A 2 -5.20 35.10 -5.43
C ASN A 2 -5.40 35.27 -6.95
N SER A 3 -4.44 35.79 -7.73
CA SER A 3 -4.66 36.01 -9.18
C SER A 3 -4.35 34.78 -10.05
N HIS A 4 -3.45 33.88 -9.61
CA HIS A 4 -3.14 32.64 -10.33
C HIS A 4 -4.25 31.59 -10.24
N TYR A 5 -5.00 31.57 -9.12
CA TYR A 5 -6.10 30.63 -8.89
C TYR A 5 -7.33 30.92 -9.79
N LEU A 6 -7.64 32.20 -9.99
CA LEU A 6 -8.77 32.63 -10.83
C LEU A 6 -8.49 32.45 -12.34
N ASN A 7 -7.24 32.66 -12.78
CA ASN A 7 -6.86 32.39 -14.17
C ASN A 7 -6.82 30.89 -14.49
N PHE A 8 -6.53 30.02 -13.50
CA PHE A 8 -6.59 28.57 -13.66
C PHE A 8 -8.03 28.06 -13.79
N GLN A 9 -8.96 28.55 -12.97
CA GLN A 9 -10.39 28.23 -13.11
C GLN A 9 -10.96 28.64 -14.49
N ALA A 10 -10.46 29.73 -15.08
CA ALA A 10 -10.86 30.18 -16.41
C ALA A 10 -10.26 29.34 -17.58
N MET A 11 -9.10 28.72 -17.40
CA MET A 11 -8.54 27.74 -18.36
C MET A 11 -9.22 26.38 -18.25
N VAL A 12 -9.42 25.87 -17.03
CA VAL A 12 -10.07 24.57 -16.78
C VAL A 12 -11.54 24.59 -17.25
N SER A 13 -12.24 25.71 -17.12
CA SER A 13 -13.63 25.86 -17.56
C SER A 13 -13.81 25.92 -19.08
N LYS A 14 -12.74 26.09 -19.87
CA LYS A 14 -12.84 26.12 -21.35
C LYS A 14 -12.45 24.81 -22.04
N GLU A 15 -11.76 23.89 -21.36
CA GLU A 15 -11.32 22.62 -21.98
C GLU A 15 -11.94 21.34 -21.38
N VAL A 16 -12.69 21.40 -20.27
CA VAL A 16 -13.41 20.22 -19.76
C VAL A 16 -14.90 20.35 -20.05
N LYS A 17 -15.27 20.13 -21.31
CA LYS A 17 -16.63 19.66 -21.62
C LYS A 17 -16.76 18.27 -21.02
N ALA A 18 -17.50 18.17 -19.92
CA ALA A 18 -18.08 16.97 -19.30
C ALA A 18 -17.82 15.65 -20.06
N SER A 19 -16.64 15.06 -19.93
CA SER A 19 -16.37 13.73 -20.45
C SER A 19 -16.97 12.73 -19.46
N HIS A 20 -18.06 12.09 -19.88
CA HIS A 20 -18.75 10.99 -19.21
C HIS A 20 -17.91 9.70 -19.09
N GLU A 21 -16.60 9.74 -19.36
CA GLU A 21 -15.75 8.55 -19.27
C GLU A 21 -15.20 8.41 -17.85
N LEU A 22 -15.69 7.41 -17.12
CA LEU A 22 -15.11 6.91 -15.86
C LEU A 22 -13.73 6.26 -16.07
N VAL A 23 -13.01 6.54 -17.16
CA VAL A 23 -11.83 5.80 -17.57
C VAL A 23 -10.62 6.73 -17.66
N PHE A 24 -9.62 6.49 -16.81
CA PHE A 24 -8.31 7.11 -16.92
C PHE A 24 -7.41 6.22 -17.80
N LYS A 25 -7.06 6.74 -18.98
CA LYS A 25 -6.13 6.11 -19.91
C LYS A 25 -4.74 6.64 -19.62
N TYR A 26 -3.75 5.75 -19.61
CA TYR A 26 -2.37 6.10 -19.36
C TYR A 26 -1.43 5.17 -20.13
N SER A 27 -0.17 5.58 -20.24
CA SER A 27 0.91 4.82 -20.84
C SER A 27 2.20 5.00 -20.02
N ASN A 28 3.27 4.34 -20.43
CA ASN A 28 4.55 4.44 -19.73
C ASN A 28 5.17 5.85 -19.78
N SER A 29 4.74 6.72 -20.71
CA SER A 29 5.21 8.11 -20.74
C SER A 29 4.65 8.97 -19.61
N ASP A 30 3.56 8.52 -18.96
CA ASP A 30 2.94 9.21 -17.83
C ASP A 30 3.59 8.84 -16.49
N PHE A 31 4.54 7.88 -16.50
CA PHE A 31 5.20 7.42 -15.29
C PHE A 31 6.24 8.42 -14.78
N VAL A 32 6.09 8.77 -13.52
CA VAL A 32 7.01 9.55 -12.72
C VAL A 32 7.86 8.59 -11.92
N TYR A 33 9.15 8.50 -12.23
CA TYR A 33 10.05 7.55 -11.57
C TYR A 33 10.64 8.09 -10.27
N ASN A 34 10.79 9.42 -10.18
CA ASN A 34 11.37 10.10 -9.03
C ASN A 34 10.40 11.16 -8.51
N THR A 35 10.37 11.37 -7.21
CA THR A 35 9.54 12.41 -6.56
C THR A 35 10.38 13.18 -5.55
N SER A 36 9.91 14.36 -5.14
CA SER A 36 10.42 14.96 -3.91
C SER A 36 10.26 13.98 -2.74
N SER A 37 11.16 14.05 -1.76
CA SER A 37 10.93 13.42 -0.45
C SER A 37 10.09 14.30 0.47
N ASP A 38 9.77 15.54 0.07
CA ASP A 38 8.97 16.46 0.87
C ASP A 38 7.48 16.21 0.66
N HIS A 39 6.87 15.64 1.69
CA HIS A 39 5.44 15.35 1.73
C HIS A 39 4.59 16.63 1.67
N GLY A 40 3.48 16.58 0.95
CA GLY A 40 2.50 17.66 0.86
C GLY A 40 2.88 18.89 0.02
N GLN A 41 3.95 18.86 -0.80
CA GLN A 41 4.44 20.04 -1.52
C GLN A 41 4.55 19.90 -3.06
N ASP A 42 4.17 18.77 -3.65
CA ASP A 42 4.39 18.53 -5.08
C ASP A 42 3.31 19.10 -6.01
N MET A 43 3.72 19.41 -7.25
CA MET A 43 2.77 19.65 -8.35
C MET A 43 2.00 18.37 -8.65
N MET A 44 0.68 18.47 -8.73
CA MET A 44 -0.19 17.32 -9.01
C MET A 44 -0.06 16.86 -10.46
N SER A 45 0.12 15.56 -10.67
CA SER A 45 -0.04 14.94 -12.00
C SER A 45 -1.48 15.03 -12.48
N ALA A 46 -1.74 14.65 -13.74
CA ALA A 46 -3.10 14.48 -14.24
C ALA A 46 -3.88 13.41 -13.44
N PHE A 47 -3.19 12.34 -13.01
CA PHE A 47 -3.77 11.28 -12.19
C PHE A 47 -4.14 11.78 -10.79
N ASP A 48 -3.24 12.50 -10.12
CA ASP A 48 -3.49 13.06 -8.79
C ASP A 48 -4.62 14.08 -8.82
N SER A 49 -4.64 14.94 -9.84
CA SER A 49 -5.68 15.95 -10.03
C SER A 49 -7.06 15.30 -10.19
N LEU A 50 -7.15 14.25 -11.01
CA LEU A 50 -8.37 13.49 -11.19
C LEU A 50 -8.84 12.83 -9.89
N LEU A 51 -7.95 12.14 -9.17
CA LEU A 51 -8.32 11.47 -7.93
C LEU A 51 -8.81 12.47 -6.87
N LEU A 52 -8.15 13.61 -6.72
CA LEU A 52 -8.56 14.65 -5.78
C LEU A 52 -9.92 15.25 -6.15
N GLU A 53 -10.16 15.52 -7.44
CA GLU A 53 -11.45 16.01 -7.93
C GLU A 53 -12.57 15.01 -7.61
N LYS A 54 -12.36 13.73 -7.95
CA LYS A 54 -13.36 12.68 -7.73
C LYS A 54 -13.60 12.41 -6.24
N TRP A 55 -12.55 12.45 -5.42
CA TRP A 55 -12.67 12.33 -3.98
C TRP A 55 -13.52 13.45 -3.39
N LYS A 56 -13.26 14.71 -3.77
CA LYS A 56 -14.06 15.86 -3.33
C LYS A 56 -15.52 15.74 -3.78
N ALA A 57 -15.76 15.37 -5.04
CA ALA A 57 -17.11 15.16 -5.53
C ALA A 57 -17.86 14.06 -4.75
N ALA A 58 -17.17 12.99 -4.33
CA ALA A 58 -17.74 11.94 -3.49
C ALA A 58 -18.04 12.42 -2.06
N ASP A 59 -17.21 13.30 -1.48
CA ASP A 59 -17.46 13.90 -0.16
C ASP A 59 -18.63 14.89 -0.21
N ASP A 60 -18.67 15.76 -1.22
CA ASP A 60 -19.77 16.70 -1.45
C ASP A 60 -21.11 15.96 -1.64
N ALA A 61 -21.07 14.78 -2.27
CA ALA A 61 -22.22 13.88 -2.44
C ALA A 61 -22.51 13.00 -1.21
N SER A 62 -21.76 13.15 -0.10
CA SER A 62 -21.93 12.39 1.15
C SER A 62 -21.91 10.87 0.97
N LEU A 63 -21.02 10.36 0.11
CA LEU A 63 -20.89 8.92 -0.17
C LEU A 63 -20.07 8.17 0.90
N PHE A 64 -19.30 8.88 1.72
CA PHE A 64 -18.53 8.28 2.80
C PHE A 64 -19.40 7.99 4.02
N ASN A 65 -19.19 6.83 4.65
CA ASN A 65 -19.88 6.47 5.90
C ASN A 65 -19.50 7.38 7.09
N TYR A 66 -18.31 7.99 7.04
CA TYR A 66 -17.82 8.95 8.02
C TYR A 66 -16.73 9.80 7.39
N LYS A 67 -16.57 11.03 7.88
CA LYS A 67 -15.49 11.93 7.44
C LYS A 67 -14.14 11.46 7.97
N VAL A 68 -13.13 11.58 7.12
CA VAL A 68 -11.71 11.38 7.45
C VAL A 68 -10.93 12.69 7.41
N ASP A 69 -11.63 13.81 7.24
CA ASP A 69 -11.07 15.15 7.38
C ASP A 69 -10.66 15.34 8.86
N ASP A 70 -9.50 15.97 9.08
CA ASP A 70 -9.01 16.33 10.42
C ASP A 70 -8.75 15.14 11.38
N VAL A 71 -8.36 13.98 10.84
CA VAL A 71 -7.89 12.86 11.68
C VAL A 71 -6.66 13.30 12.47
N GLU A 72 -6.82 13.42 13.79
CA GLU A 72 -5.73 13.76 14.70
C GLU A 72 -4.57 12.79 14.47
N THR A 73 -3.41 13.35 14.14
CA THR A 73 -2.22 12.60 13.78
C THR A 73 -1.05 13.05 14.63
N LYS A 74 -0.27 12.11 15.19
CA LYS A 74 0.96 12.41 15.93
C LYS A 74 2.07 11.44 15.54
N LEU A 75 3.31 11.91 15.66
CA LEU A 75 4.49 11.06 15.60
C LEU A 75 4.85 10.61 17.00
N LEU A 76 5.08 9.32 17.19
CA LEU A 76 5.62 8.83 18.46
C LEU A 76 7.08 9.24 18.62
N ALA A 77 7.46 9.52 19.87
CA ALA A 77 8.85 9.71 20.23
C ALA A 77 9.57 8.35 20.19
N GLY A 78 10.78 8.34 19.66
CA GLY A 78 11.57 7.13 19.43
C GLY A 78 12.30 7.16 18.10
N LYS A 79 12.82 6.01 17.71
CA LYS A 79 13.70 5.85 16.55
C LYS A 79 12.92 5.75 15.25
N TYR A 80 11.77 5.07 15.28
CA TYR A 80 11.02 4.70 14.08
C TYR A 80 9.95 5.72 13.70
N LYS A 81 9.64 6.66 14.60
CA LYS A 81 8.68 7.75 14.42
C LYS A 81 7.34 7.26 13.90
N PHE A 82 6.79 6.20 14.51
CA PHE A 82 5.49 5.65 14.13
C PHE A 82 4.44 6.76 14.04
N VAL A 83 3.69 6.77 12.93
CA VAL A 83 2.62 7.73 12.66
C VAL A 83 1.32 7.17 13.24
N VAL A 84 0.80 7.79 14.29
CA VAL A 84 -0.43 7.35 14.97
C VAL A 84 -1.58 8.25 14.57
N GLN A 85 -2.72 7.65 14.22
CA GLN A 85 -3.94 8.36 13.82
C GLN A 85 -5.14 7.95 14.66
N MET A 86 -5.85 8.93 15.24
CA MET A 86 -7.10 8.68 15.98
C MET A 86 -8.26 8.45 15.02
N ASN A 87 -8.81 7.25 14.99
CA ASN A 87 -9.91 6.88 14.10
C ASN A 87 -11.05 6.16 14.83
N ALA A 88 -11.61 6.81 15.86
CA ALA A 88 -12.66 6.23 16.70
C ALA A 88 -13.87 5.71 15.89
N ASN A 89 -14.28 6.45 14.84
CA ASN A 89 -15.41 6.07 13.99
C ASN A 89 -15.17 4.79 13.19
N ARG A 90 -13.92 4.52 12.77
CA ARG A 90 -13.57 3.31 12.02
C ARG A 90 -13.86 2.04 12.81
N LYS A 91 -13.67 2.04 14.14
CA LYS A 91 -13.95 0.85 14.97
C LYS A 91 -15.44 0.50 14.97
N ILE A 92 -16.31 1.51 14.93
CA ILE A 92 -17.77 1.37 15.02
C ILE A 92 -18.38 1.06 13.64
N MET A 93 -17.90 1.74 12.59
CA MET A 93 -18.47 1.68 11.25
C MET A 93 -17.86 0.57 10.37
N LYS A 94 -16.97 -0.27 10.94
CA LYS A 94 -16.30 -1.33 10.20
C LYS A 94 -17.30 -2.43 9.80
N ARG A 95 -17.26 -2.81 8.53
CA ARG A 95 -18.01 -3.96 8.02
C ARG A 95 -17.56 -5.24 8.72
N LYS A 96 -18.49 -6.17 8.96
CA LYS A 96 -18.14 -7.51 9.45
C LYS A 96 -17.19 -8.20 8.46
N SER A 97 -16.13 -8.81 8.97
CA SER A 97 -15.20 -9.58 8.13
C SER A 97 -15.86 -10.88 7.66
N GLN A 98 -15.48 -11.34 6.47
CA GLN A 98 -15.89 -12.65 5.97
C GLN A 98 -15.25 -13.79 6.78
N ASN A 99 -15.76 -15.00 6.60
CA ASN A 99 -15.18 -16.18 7.21
C ASN A 99 -13.87 -16.54 6.51
N ILE A 100 -12.75 -16.35 7.19
CA ILE A 100 -11.42 -16.57 6.62
C ILE A 100 -10.76 -17.73 7.34
N LEU A 101 -10.58 -18.84 6.62
CA LEU A 101 -10.00 -20.07 7.13
C LEU A 101 -8.61 -20.39 6.59
N ASN A 102 -8.28 -19.93 5.38
CA ASN A 102 -7.01 -20.26 4.71
C ASN A 102 -6.46 -19.05 3.94
N VAL A 103 -5.16 -19.08 3.63
CA VAL A 103 -4.50 -18.05 2.78
C VAL A 103 -5.16 -17.96 1.41
N VAL A 104 -5.49 -19.12 0.83
CA VAL A 104 -6.17 -19.24 -0.46
C VAL A 104 -7.54 -19.88 -0.22
N GLN A 105 -8.60 -19.19 -0.63
CA GLN A 105 -9.96 -19.71 -0.55
C GLN A 105 -10.72 -19.31 -1.82
N PRO A 106 -11.68 -20.15 -2.29
CA PRO A 106 -12.53 -19.80 -3.44
C PRO A 106 -13.25 -18.47 -3.23
N PHE A 107 -13.42 -17.69 -4.30
CA PHE A 107 -14.22 -16.47 -4.26
C PHE A 107 -15.67 -16.77 -3.86
N GLU A 108 -16.25 -15.95 -2.98
CA GLU A 108 -17.61 -16.12 -2.47
C GLU A 108 -18.53 -15.01 -3.02
N PRO A 109 -19.29 -15.27 -4.10
CA PRO A 109 -20.13 -14.24 -4.74
C PRO A 109 -21.25 -13.73 -3.83
N GLU A 110 -21.72 -14.54 -2.89
CA GLU A 110 -22.82 -14.20 -1.98
C GLU A 110 -22.41 -13.21 -0.90
N CYS A 111 -21.16 -13.25 -0.44
CA CYS A 111 -20.62 -12.28 0.51
C CYS A 111 -20.44 -10.89 -0.12
N PHE A 112 -20.18 -9.87 0.70
CA PHE A 112 -19.83 -8.54 0.20
C PHE A 112 -18.63 -8.63 -0.74
N ASN A 113 -18.70 -7.97 -1.89
CA ASN A 113 -17.60 -7.87 -2.83
C ASN A 113 -17.75 -6.57 -3.64
N PHE A 114 -16.65 -6.06 -4.20
CA PHE A 114 -16.64 -4.77 -4.89
C PHE A 114 -17.49 -4.68 -6.18
N THR A 115 -18.06 -5.76 -6.70
CA THR A 115 -19.05 -5.65 -7.79
C THR A 115 -20.43 -5.21 -7.29
N LYS A 116 -20.62 -5.11 -5.97
CA LYS A 116 -21.87 -4.73 -5.30
C LYS A 116 -21.88 -3.28 -4.81
N ILE A 117 -20.79 -2.53 -5.00
CA ILE A 117 -20.75 -1.09 -4.66
C ILE A 117 -21.59 -0.30 -5.66
N LYS A 118 -22.04 0.88 -5.25
CA LYS A 118 -22.76 1.79 -6.12
C LYS A 118 -21.81 2.39 -7.16
N THR A 119 -22.32 2.79 -8.32
CA THR A 119 -21.48 3.34 -9.39
C THR A 119 -20.85 4.66 -8.98
N GLU A 120 -21.54 5.42 -8.13
CA GLU A 120 -21.12 6.69 -7.55
C GLU A 120 -19.94 6.53 -6.59
N GLU A 121 -19.73 5.33 -6.01
CA GLU A 121 -18.56 5.04 -5.17
C GLU A 121 -17.28 4.80 -5.99
N ILE A 122 -17.38 4.73 -7.33
CA ILE A 122 -16.25 4.52 -8.22
C ILE A 122 -15.66 5.88 -8.62
N LEU A 123 -14.44 6.17 -8.14
CA LEU A 123 -13.74 7.40 -8.49
C LEU A 123 -13.30 7.42 -9.96
N THR A 124 -12.65 6.35 -10.41
CA THR A 124 -12.20 6.17 -11.79
C THR A 124 -11.85 4.70 -12.06
N ASN A 125 -11.86 4.30 -13.33
CA ASN A 125 -11.35 3.02 -13.82
C ASN A 125 -10.01 3.25 -14.50
N LEU A 126 -8.99 2.53 -14.04
CA LEU A 126 -7.70 2.48 -14.72
C LEU A 126 -7.79 1.52 -15.90
N HIS A 127 -7.68 2.03 -17.13
CA HIS A 127 -7.67 1.18 -18.32
C HIS A 127 -6.24 0.97 -18.80
N TYR A 128 -5.69 -0.18 -18.41
CA TYR A 128 -4.46 -0.71 -18.97
C TYR A 128 -4.82 -1.96 -19.78
N GLU A 129 -4.52 -1.94 -21.08
CA GLU A 129 -4.95 -2.77 -22.22
C GLU A 129 -5.12 -4.29 -22.04
N GLN A 130 -5.80 -4.76 -21.00
CA GLN A 130 -6.08 -6.17 -20.75
C GLN A 130 -7.35 -6.32 -19.90
N ASN A 131 -8.29 -7.16 -20.35
CA ASN A 131 -9.46 -7.53 -19.55
C ASN A 131 -9.03 -8.40 -18.35
N SER A 132 -9.42 -8.01 -17.12
CA SER A 132 -9.28 -8.86 -15.92
C SER A 132 -10.61 -9.54 -15.60
N PRO A 133 -10.62 -10.78 -15.11
CA PRO A 133 -11.80 -11.33 -14.46
C PRO A 133 -12.21 -10.42 -13.29
N LYS A 134 -13.48 -10.00 -13.26
CA LYS A 134 -13.99 -9.07 -12.24
C LYS A 134 -14.16 -9.71 -10.85
N CYS A 135 -14.12 -11.03 -10.74
CA CYS A 135 -14.42 -11.77 -9.52
C CYS A 135 -13.28 -12.76 -9.23
N GLN A 136 -12.20 -12.28 -8.63
CA GLN A 136 -11.06 -13.11 -8.25
C GLN A 136 -10.97 -13.22 -6.73
N PRO A 137 -10.52 -14.38 -6.17
CA PRO A 137 -10.24 -14.49 -4.74
C PRO A 137 -9.10 -13.54 -4.35
N GLN A 138 -9.02 -13.16 -3.07
CA GLN A 138 -7.98 -12.27 -2.53
C GLN A 138 -6.61 -12.97 -2.49
N VAL A 139 -6.04 -13.20 -3.67
CA VAL A 139 -4.75 -13.84 -3.91
C VAL A 139 -3.95 -12.96 -4.85
N LEU A 140 -2.76 -12.54 -4.40
CA LEU A 140 -1.90 -11.66 -5.17
C LEU A 140 -1.46 -12.31 -6.48
N ASN A 141 -1.57 -11.55 -7.58
CA ASN A 141 -1.19 -11.98 -8.91
C ASN A 141 -0.44 -10.88 -9.68
N GLU A 142 0.25 -11.28 -10.75
CA GLU A 142 1.16 -10.42 -11.51
C GLU A 142 0.45 -9.17 -12.04
N LYS A 143 -0.78 -9.33 -12.55
CA LYS A 143 -1.57 -8.24 -13.13
C LYS A 143 -2.01 -7.21 -12.10
N GLY A 144 -2.45 -7.64 -10.92
CA GLY A 144 -2.80 -6.71 -9.84
C GLY A 144 -1.58 -5.96 -9.31
N LEU A 145 -0.44 -6.64 -9.17
CA LEU A 145 0.82 -6.00 -8.78
C LEU A 145 1.27 -4.97 -9.81
N MET A 146 1.16 -5.28 -11.10
CA MET A 146 1.43 -4.36 -12.20
C MET A 146 0.56 -3.09 -12.10
N ILE A 147 -0.76 -3.25 -11.95
CA ILE A 147 -1.67 -2.10 -11.80
C ILE A 147 -1.30 -1.27 -10.57
N ALA A 148 -0.95 -1.91 -9.45
CA ALA A 148 -0.51 -1.21 -8.25
C ALA A 148 0.78 -0.40 -8.48
N LEU A 149 1.79 -0.98 -9.14
CA LEU A 149 3.03 -0.29 -9.48
C LEU A 149 2.80 0.85 -10.48
N HIS A 150 1.95 0.67 -11.48
CA HIS A 150 1.58 1.76 -12.39
C HIS A 150 0.85 2.87 -11.63
N THR A 151 -0.06 2.53 -10.74
CA THR A 151 -0.83 3.50 -9.94
C THR A 151 0.10 4.41 -9.12
N ILE A 152 1.12 3.84 -8.46
CA ILE A 152 2.07 4.67 -7.71
C ILE A 152 2.95 5.50 -8.64
N LEU A 153 3.34 4.97 -9.80
CA LEU A 153 4.15 5.65 -10.81
C LEU A 153 3.41 6.79 -11.51
N LEU A 154 2.09 6.75 -11.60
CA LEU A 154 1.27 7.84 -12.17
C LEU A 154 1.19 9.07 -11.25
N SER A 155 1.51 8.90 -9.96
CA SER A 155 1.45 9.98 -8.98
C SER A 155 2.81 10.68 -8.85
N THR A 156 2.77 12.01 -8.75
CA THR A 156 3.94 12.85 -8.47
C THR A 156 4.20 13.04 -6.99
N THR A 157 3.23 12.72 -6.12
CA THR A 157 3.39 12.93 -4.67
C THR A 157 3.99 11.69 -3.99
N PRO A 158 4.91 11.87 -3.03
CA PRO A 158 5.36 10.81 -2.18
C PRO A 158 4.34 10.52 -1.08
N ASP A 159 3.10 11.01 -1.10
CA ASP A 159 2.08 10.70 -0.07
C ASP A 159 1.28 9.44 -0.41
N ILE A 160 1.29 9.02 -1.69
CA ILE A 160 0.48 7.90 -2.17
C ILE A 160 1.06 6.55 -1.71
N ARG A 161 0.22 5.70 -1.12
CA ARG A 161 0.62 4.40 -0.56
C ARG A 161 -0.32 3.32 -1.04
N ILE A 162 0.24 2.16 -1.36
CA ILE A 162 -0.55 0.99 -1.74
C ILE A 162 -0.25 -0.17 -0.80
N GLY A 163 -1.29 -0.74 -0.20
CA GLY A 163 -1.20 -1.89 0.67
C GLY A 163 -2.01 -3.08 0.17
N PHE A 164 -1.53 -4.29 0.44
CA PHE A 164 -2.23 -5.54 0.19
C PHE A 164 -2.18 -6.40 1.45
N ASN A 165 -3.33 -6.99 1.79
CA ASN A 165 -3.46 -7.98 2.84
C ASN A 165 -3.89 -9.29 2.19
N SER A 166 -3.17 -10.40 2.43
CA SER A 166 -3.71 -11.73 2.11
C SER A 166 -4.85 -12.07 3.07
N LEU A 167 -5.66 -13.11 2.78
CA LEU A 167 -6.83 -13.46 3.60
C LEU A 167 -6.48 -13.60 5.09
N THR A 168 -5.57 -14.50 5.43
CA THR A 168 -5.07 -14.70 6.80
C THR A 168 -3.99 -13.68 7.20
N GLY A 169 -3.66 -12.75 6.29
CA GLY A 169 -2.81 -11.57 6.49
C GLY A 169 -3.62 -10.31 6.81
N TYR A 170 -4.74 -10.44 7.53
CA TYR A 170 -5.66 -9.35 7.90
C TYR A 170 -6.56 -8.79 6.78
N ALA A 171 -6.74 -9.44 5.63
CA ALA A 171 -7.83 -9.02 4.71
C ALA A 171 -9.20 -9.28 5.36
N SER A 172 -10.20 -8.46 5.02
CA SER A 172 -11.57 -8.64 5.53
C SER A 172 -12.57 -9.09 4.47
N VAL A 173 -12.16 -9.04 3.19
CA VAL A 173 -12.99 -9.33 2.02
C VAL A 173 -12.22 -10.26 1.10
N ASN A 174 -12.83 -11.38 0.72
CA ASN A 174 -12.33 -12.30 -0.29
C ASN A 174 -12.78 -11.89 -1.68
N HIS A 175 -12.27 -10.75 -2.12
CA HIS A 175 -12.35 -10.27 -3.50
C HIS A 175 -11.05 -9.52 -3.75
N PHE A 176 -10.25 -9.96 -4.73
CA PHE A 176 -8.97 -9.36 -5.07
C PHE A 176 -8.99 -7.83 -5.13
N HIS A 177 -8.28 -7.20 -4.19
CA HIS A 177 -8.17 -5.75 -4.06
C HIS A 177 -6.85 -5.34 -3.39
N PHE A 178 -6.46 -4.11 -3.68
CA PHE A 178 -5.46 -3.36 -2.94
C PHE A 178 -6.12 -2.20 -2.21
N HIS A 179 -5.43 -1.68 -1.20
CA HIS A 179 -5.77 -0.45 -0.52
C HIS A 179 -4.91 0.66 -1.09
N LEU A 180 -5.52 1.73 -1.59
CA LEU A 180 -4.84 2.97 -1.96
C LEU A 180 -5.21 4.05 -0.94
N TYR A 181 -4.22 4.77 -0.43
CA TYR A 181 -4.45 5.88 0.48
C TYR A 181 -3.33 6.91 0.38
N TYR A 182 -3.60 8.11 0.90
CA TYR A 182 -2.63 9.19 1.01
C TYR A 182 -2.25 9.38 2.48
N LEU A 183 -0.96 9.58 2.73
CA LEU A 183 -0.41 9.91 4.04
C LEU A 183 0.69 10.95 3.88
N SER A 184 0.39 12.20 4.27
CA SER A 184 1.36 13.32 4.24
C SER A 184 2.32 13.29 5.44
N HIS A 185 2.84 12.11 5.77
CA HIS A 185 3.84 11.89 6.80
C HIS A 185 4.85 10.84 6.34
N LYS A 186 6.14 11.13 6.56
CA LYS A 186 7.24 10.20 6.29
C LYS A 186 7.12 8.97 7.18
N LEU A 187 7.16 7.78 6.58
CA LEU A 187 7.35 6.52 7.29
C LEU A 187 8.83 6.10 7.23
N ASN A 188 9.35 5.56 8.34
CA ASN A 188 10.75 5.13 8.41
C ASN A 188 11.13 4.13 7.30
N ILE A 189 10.22 3.25 6.88
CA ILE A 189 10.44 2.26 5.82
C ILE A 189 10.79 2.85 4.45
N GLU A 190 10.47 4.13 4.21
CA GLU A 190 10.75 4.84 2.96
C GLU A 190 12.25 5.05 2.75
N THR A 191 13.00 5.16 3.85
CA THR A 191 14.44 5.41 3.84
C THR A 191 15.24 4.40 4.67
N ALA A 192 14.57 3.48 5.37
CA ALA A 192 15.20 2.46 6.19
C ALA A 192 16.30 1.71 5.43
N GLU A 193 17.47 1.60 6.05
CA GLU A 193 18.61 0.92 5.46
C GLU A 193 18.32 -0.56 5.26
N CYS A 194 18.77 -1.08 4.12
CA CYS A 194 18.63 -2.48 3.77
C CYS A 194 20.00 -3.10 3.51
N ARG A 195 20.05 -4.43 3.63
CA ARG A 195 21.17 -5.25 3.16
C ARG A 195 20.65 -6.26 2.15
N ARG A 196 21.45 -6.54 1.12
CA ARG A 196 21.08 -7.56 0.11
C ARG A 196 21.00 -8.93 0.78
N LEU A 197 19.94 -9.68 0.48
CA LEU A 197 19.77 -11.08 0.88
C LEU A 197 20.28 -12.01 -0.22
N ALA A 198 19.71 -11.90 -1.42
CA ALA A 198 20.14 -12.60 -2.64
C ALA A 198 19.46 -11.99 -3.87
N GLY A 199 20.19 -11.90 -4.99
CA GLY A 199 19.67 -11.32 -6.23
C GLY A 199 19.01 -9.93 -5.98
N PRO A 200 17.78 -9.70 -6.45
CA PRO A 200 17.06 -8.43 -6.26
C PRO A 200 16.37 -8.30 -4.89
N CYS A 201 16.48 -9.31 -4.02
CA CYS A 201 15.85 -9.29 -2.70
C CYS A 201 16.80 -8.71 -1.65
N TYR A 202 16.30 -7.74 -0.89
CA TYR A 202 16.94 -7.14 0.27
C TYR A 202 16.13 -7.42 1.54
N VAL A 203 16.70 -7.11 2.70
CA VAL A 203 16.02 -7.12 4.00
C VAL A 203 16.43 -5.89 4.79
N PHE A 204 15.54 -5.38 5.65
CA PHE A 204 15.87 -4.27 6.54
C PHE A 204 17.05 -4.63 7.46
N LYS A 205 17.97 -3.68 7.68
CA LYS A 205 19.04 -3.85 8.67
C LYS A 205 18.51 -3.65 10.09
N ASP A 206 17.67 -2.63 10.26
CA ASP A 206 17.35 -2.06 11.56
C ASP A 206 15.95 -1.44 11.54
N PHE A 207 14.96 -2.27 11.22
CA PHE A 207 13.54 -1.96 11.32
C PHE A 207 12.87 -3.06 12.17
N PRO A 208 11.89 -2.74 13.04
CA PRO A 208 11.41 -3.70 14.04
C PRO A 208 10.67 -4.89 13.44
N CYS A 209 10.11 -4.71 12.25
CA CYS A 209 9.34 -5.72 11.55
C CYS A 209 10.13 -6.24 10.35
N PRO A 210 10.78 -7.41 10.45
CA PRO A 210 11.64 -7.91 9.38
C PRO A 210 10.82 -8.25 8.13
N ALA A 211 11.35 -7.90 6.95
CA ALA A 211 10.65 -8.00 5.68
C ALA A 211 11.61 -8.26 4.52
N PHE A 212 11.06 -8.77 3.42
CA PHE A 212 11.74 -8.85 2.14
C PHE A 212 11.43 -7.59 1.34
N VAL A 213 12.47 -6.89 0.90
CA VAL A 213 12.35 -5.58 0.26
C VAL A 213 12.89 -5.65 -1.16
N PHE A 214 12.12 -5.14 -2.11
CA PHE A 214 12.48 -5.00 -3.51
C PHE A 214 12.36 -3.54 -3.90
N GLN A 215 13.06 -3.14 -4.95
CA GLN A 215 13.01 -1.77 -5.48
C GLN A 215 12.84 -1.79 -7.01
N LEU A 216 12.30 -0.70 -7.54
CA LEU A 216 12.31 -0.46 -8.98
C LEU A 216 13.72 -0.03 -9.40
N GLU A 217 14.38 -0.88 -10.19
CA GLU A 217 15.69 -0.61 -10.79
C GLU A 217 15.54 -0.42 -12.30
N ASN A 218 16.32 0.49 -12.89
CA ASN A 218 16.38 0.71 -14.33
C ASN A 218 15.03 0.98 -15.02
N LYS A 219 14.02 1.46 -14.26
CA LYS A 219 12.64 1.67 -14.73
C LYS A 219 11.95 0.39 -15.24
N ASP A 220 12.51 -0.79 -14.92
CA ASP A 220 12.01 -2.09 -15.34
C ASP A 220 10.96 -2.62 -14.35
N VAL A 221 9.71 -2.25 -14.62
CA VAL A 221 8.55 -2.67 -13.80
C VAL A 221 8.32 -4.18 -13.92
N ASP A 222 8.60 -4.77 -15.09
CA ASP A 222 8.36 -6.20 -15.35
C ASP A 222 9.34 -7.09 -14.58
N GLU A 223 10.60 -6.71 -14.48
CA GLU A 223 11.58 -7.42 -13.63
C GLU A 223 11.21 -7.32 -12.14
N LEU A 224 10.78 -6.14 -11.67
CA LEU A 224 10.30 -5.98 -10.29
C LEU A 224 9.11 -6.91 -10.00
N ILE A 225 8.11 -6.95 -10.90
CA ILE A 225 6.96 -7.85 -10.79
C ILE A 225 7.42 -9.31 -10.77
N ARG A 226 8.27 -9.73 -11.72
CA ARG A 226 8.79 -11.10 -11.80
C ARG A 226 9.48 -11.51 -10.50
N SER A 227 10.32 -10.64 -9.96
CA SER A 227 11.05 -10.87 -8.71
C SER A 227 10.14 -11.00 -7.49
N VAL A 228 9.21 -10.07 -7.29
CA VAL A 228 8.23 -10.14 -6.18
C VAL A 228 7.36 -11.39 -6.32
N MET A 229 6.88 -11.68 -7.54
CA MET A 229 5.97 -12.80 -7.78
C MET A 229 6.63 -14.17 -7.63
N LYS A 230 7.96 -14.29 -7.79
CA LYS A 230 8.71 -15.50 -7.40
C LYS A 230 8.53 -15.80 -5.91
N VAL A 231 8.67 -14.78 -5.04
CA VAL A 231 8.49 -14.95 -3.59
C VAL A 231 7.03 -15.21 -3.23
N ILE A 232 6.08 -14.53 -3.88
CA ILE A 232 4.65 -14.77 -3.66
C ILE A 232 4.27 -16.21 -4.03
N LYS A 233 4.76 -16.75 -5.15
CA LYS A 233 4.52 -18.15 -5.53
C LYS A 233 5.05 -19.11 -4.45
N LEU A 234 6.22 -18.83 -3.86
CA LEU A 234 6.74 -19.59 -2.72
C LEU A 234 5.82 -19.50 -1.50
N PHE A 235 5.37 -18.29 -1.11
CA PHE A 235 4.45 -18.09 0.01
C PHE A 235 3.14 -18.84 -0.18
N LEU A 236 2.54 -18.76 -1.36
CA LEU A 236 1.31 -19.48 -1.68
C LEU A 236 1.50 -21.00 -1.62
N SER A 237 2.61 -21.52 -2.14
CA SER A 237 2.91 -22.97 -2.08
C SER A 237 3.11 -23.51 -0.66
N LYS A 238 3.40 -22.62 0.30
CA LYS A 238 3.65 -22.93 1.70
C LYS A 238 2.57 -22.40 2.64
N GLU A 239 1.48 -21.88 2.08
CA GLU A 239 0.37 -21.29 2.82
C GLU A 239 0.82 -20.22 3.83
N ILE A 240 1.80 -19.40 3.43
CA ILE A 240 2.31 -18.28 4.24
C ILE A 240 1.38 -17.07 4.09
N ALA A 241 0.82 -16.62 5.22
CA ALA A 241 0.12 -15.35 5.28
C ALA A 241 1.09 -14.19 5.02
N HIS A 242 0.63 -13.15 4.33
CA HIS A 242 1.54 -12.09 3.90
C HIS A 242 0.84 -10.75 3.73
N ASN A 243 1.64 -9.69 3.88
CA ASN A 243 1.28 -8.31 3.58
C ASN A 243 2.28 -7.74 2.58
N LEU A 244 1.80 -6.93 1.65
CA LEU A 244 2.64 -6.22 0.70
C LEU A 244 2.35 -4.73 0.76
N TYR A 245 3.38 -3.90 0.79
CA TYR A 245 3.27 -2.45 0.80
C TYR A 245 4.16 -1.84 -0.28
N ILE A 246 3.65 -0.84 -0.97
CA ILE A 246 4.33 -0.12 -2.05
C ILE A 246 4.38 1.36 -1.67
N THR A 247 5.58 1.93 -1.71
CA THR A 247 5.82 3.33 -1.39
C THR A 247 6.92 3.91 -2.26
N ARG A 248 6.93 5.23 -2.43
CA ARG A 248 8.12 5.98 -2.84
C ARG A 248 9.16 5.89 -1.71
N GLY A 249 10.44 5.92 -2.07
CA GLY A 249 11.53 5.89 -1.11
C GLY A 249 12.89 6.05 -1.76
N THR A 250 13.94 5.88 -0.97
CA THR A 250 15.33 5.92 -1.47
C THR A 250 15.81 4.56 -1.94
N SER A 251 16.83 4.49 -2.79
CA SER A 251 17.44 3.23 -3.22
C SER A 251 17.97 2.40 -2.05
N LEU A 252 17.84 1.08 -2.12
CA LEU A 252 18.18 0.12 -1.04
C LEU A 252 19.69 -0.15 -0.94
N ASP A 253 20.46 0.22 -1.96
CA ASP A 253 21.91 0.07 -2.04
C ASP A 253 22.69 1.26 -1.44
N GLY A 254 21.99 2.30 -0.97
CA GLY A 254 22.58 3.46 -0.29
C GLY A 254 23.08 4.57 -1.22
N ASN A 255 22.75 4.53 -2.51
CA ASN A 255 23.18 5.52 -3.51
C ASN A 255 22.22 6.72 -3.69
N SER A 256 21.33 6.97 -2.72
CA SER A 256 20.27 7.98 -2.88
C SER A 256 20.75 9.41 -2.69
N THR A 257 20.18 10.32 -3.48
CA THR A 257 20.35 11.77 -3.33
C THR A 257 19.50 12.30 -2.18
N ASP A 258 20.05 13.20 -1.36
CA ASP A 258 19.30 13.81 -0.27
C ASP A 258 18.13 14.65 -0.81
N GLY A 259 16.98 14.58 -0.13
CA GLY A 259 15.76 15.30 -0.52
C GLY A 259 14.92 14.67 -1.63
N GLU A 260 15.36 13.57 -2.27
CA GLU A 260 14.65 12.92 -3.38
C GLU A 260 14.29 11.46 -3.05
N TYR A 261 13.11 11.02 -3.49
CA TYR A 261 12.77 9.61 -3.57
C TYR A 261 12.98 9.14 -5.01
N ASP A 262 14.01 8.32 -5.19
CA ASP A 262 14.58 7.88 -6.48
C ASP A 262 14.06 6.50 -6.93
N THR A 263 13.26 5.82 -6.10
CA THR A 263 12.71 4.52 -6.43
C THR A 263 11.33 4.28 -5.83
N VAL A 264 10.69 3.20 -6.30
CA VAL A 264 9.53 2.58 -5.69
C VAL A 264 10.02 1.37 -4.90
N ARG A 265 9.75 1.35 -3.60
CA ARG A 265 10.02 0.20 -2.72
C ARG A 265 8.78 -0.69 -2.64
N VAL A 266 8.97 -2.00 -2.79
CA VAL A 266 7.96 -3.03 -2.52
C VAL A 266 8.42 -3.84 -1.32
N ILE A 267 7.68 -3.73 -0.22
CA ILE A 267 7.98 -4.40 1.05
C ILE A 267 7.00 -5.56 1.22
N LEU A 268 7.54 -6.75 1.46
CA LEU A 268 6.78 -7.99 1.61
C LEU A 268 7.09 -8.64 2.96
N TRP A 269 6.06 -8.72 3.80
CA TRP A 269 6.14 -9.41 5.09
C TRP A 269 5.55 -10.81 4.99
N ALA A 270 6.35 -11.82 5.38
CA ALA A 270 5.81 -13.10 5.82
C ALA A 270 5.32 -12.93 7.26
N ARG A 271 4.21 -13.59 7.64
CA ARG A 271 3.64 -13.43 8.98
C ARG A 271 2.81 -14.61 9.46
N LYS A 272 2.65 -14.70 10.78
CA LYS A 272 1.71 -15.61 11.46
C LYS A 272 0.31 -15.43 10.92
N PRO A 273 -0.38 -16.48 10.47
CA PRO A 273 -1.77 -16.34 10.02
C PRO A 273 -2.66 -15.86 11.18
N SER A 274 -3.59 -14.97 10.86
CA SER A 274 -4.64 -14.54 11.79
C SER A 274 -5.97 -15.11 11.34
N TYR A 275 -6.65 -15.80 12.25
CA TYR A 275 -7.95 -16.43 12.03
C TYR A 275 -9.00 -15.83 12.95
N GLY A 276 -10.26 -15.87 12.53
CA GLY A 276 -11.40 -15.48 13.38
C GLY A 276 -11.52 -13.97 13.62
N ILE A 277 -11.99 -13.60 14.81
CA ILE A 277 -12.22 -12.20 15.19
C ILE A 277 -10.86 -11.54 15.42
N LYS A 278 -10.56 -10.52 14.62
CA LYS A 278 -9.34 -9.72 14.73
C LYS A 278 -9.32 -8.98 16.06
N ASP A 279 -8.26 -9.18 16.83
CA ASP A 279 -7.99 -8.32 17.97
C ASP A 279 -7.67 -6.91 17.46
N ILE A 280 -8.48 -5.95 17.89
CA ILE A 280 -8.36 -4.53 17.59
C ILE A 280 -8.44 -3.71 18.88
N SER A 281 -8.08 -4.34 20.02
CA SER A 281 -8.10 -3.73 21.34
C SER A 281 -7.21 -2.49 21.37
N VAL A 282 -5.98 -2.60 20.86
CA VAL A 282 -5.02 -1.49 20.69
C VAL A 282 -5.02 -1.00 19.24
N PHE A 283 -4.56 -1.85 18.32
CA PHE A 283 -4.60 -1.66 16.87
C PHE A 283 -4.67 -3.02 16.17
N ALA A 284 -5.00 -3.05 14.87
CA ALA A 284 -5.00 -4.28 14.08
C ALA A 284 -3.64 -4.42 13.41
N THR A 285 -2.89 -5.51 13.59
CA THR A 285 -1.54 -5.62 12.97
C THR A 285 -1.63 -6.04 11.49
N ALA A 286 -2.17 -5.16 10.65
CA ALA A 286 -2.29 -5.32 9.21
C ALA A 286 -1.19 -4.53 8.48
N VAL A 287 -1.30 -4.41 7.16
CA VAL A 287 -0.24 -3.81 6.32
C VAL A 287 0.18 -2.39 6.73
N CYS A 288 -0.73 -1.53 7.16
CA CYS A 288 -0.40 -0.14 7.55
C CYS A 288 0.46 -0.14 8.82
N GLU A 289 0.10 -0.96 9.81
CA GLU A 289 0.75 -1.02 11.10
C GLU A 289 2.16 -1.62 10.96
N LEU A 290 2.33 -2.63 10.10
CA LEU A 290 3.64 -3.17 9.74
C LEU A 290 4.53 -2.12 9.04
N ALA A 291 3.92 -1.21 8.27
CA ALA A 291 4.61 -0.14 7.56
C ALA A 291 4.98 1.06 8.47
N GLY A 292 4.44 1.13 9.68
CA GLY A 292 4.69 2.22 10.63
C GLY A 292 3.56 3.25 10.74
N HIS A 293 2.42 3.01 10.11
CA HIS A 293 1.20 3.81 10.21
C HIS A 293 0.17 3.09 11.08
N VAL A 294 -0.13 3.64 12.26
CA VAL A 294 -0.91 2.96 13.31
C VAL A 294 -2.20 3.71 13.62
N PRO A 295 -3.32 3.36 12.96
CA PRO A 295 -4.66 3.76 13.37
C PRO A 295 -5.02 3.19 14.74
N ILE A 296 -5.47 4.06 15.65
CA ILE A 296 -5.95 3.70 16.98
C ILE A 296 -7.38 4.20 17.21
N TYR A 297 -8.02 3.70 18.25
CA TYR A 297 -9.49 3.81 18.40
C TYR A 297 -9.97 4.32 19.76
N SER A 298 -9.08 4.68 20.68
CA SER A 298 -9.46 5.20 21.99
C SER A 298 -8.49 6.28 22.49
N CYS A 299 -9.03 7.21 23.29
CA CYS A 299 -8.26 8.28 23.91
C CYS A 299 -7.14 7.76 24.81
N ASP A 300 -7.35 6.61 25.48
CA ASP A 300 -6.33 6.01 26.34
C ASP A 300 -5.07 5.63 25.54
N HIS A 301 -5.23 4.97 24.40
CA HIS A 301 -4.11 4.66 23.52
C HIS A 301 -3.53 5.94 22.90
N TRP A 302 -4.36 6.92 22.59
CA TRP A 302 -3.88 8.19 22.05
C TRP A 302 -2.96 8.94 23.02
N ASN A 303 -3.23 8.86 24.32
CA ASN A 303 -2.40 9.55 25.31
C ASN A 303 -1.16 8.73 25.69
N ASN A 304 -1.26 7.40 25.72
CA ASN A 304 -0.25 6.56 26.38
C ASN A 304 0.56 5.65 25.45
N LEU A 305 0.15 5.42 24.20
CA LEU A 305 0.85 4.51 23.29
C LEU A 305 2.25 5.04 22.94
N SER A 306 3.25 4.16 23.05
CA SER A 306 4.65 4.42 22.74
C SER A 306 5.20 3.45 21.67
N GLU A 307 6.41 3.69 21.15
CA GLU A 307 7.06 2.72 20.25
C GLU A 307 7.34 1.39 20.95
N GLU A 308 7.62 1.41 22.26
CA GLU A 308 7.91 0.21 23.07
C GLU A 308 6.69 -0.73 23.16
N ASP A 309 5.48 -0.20 23.01
CA ASP A 309 4.25 -0.99 22.95
C ASP A 309 4.00 -1.59 21.56
N ILE A 310 4.34 -0.84 20.50
CA ILE A 310 4.09 -1.24 19.10
C ILE A 310 5.11 -2.28 18.63
N ILE A 311 6.40 -2.06 18.94
CA ILE A 311 7.51 -2.86 18.42
C ILE A 311 7.34 -4.36 18.70
N PRO A 312 7.10 -4.82 19.94
CA PRO A 312 6.95 -6.25 20.22
C PRO A 312 5.77 -6.86 19.44
N THR A 313 4.70 -6.09 19.27
CA THR A 313 3.48 -6.53 18.58
C THR A 313 3.71 -6.76 17.09
N ILE A 314 4.32 -5.80 16.38
CA ILE A 314 4.59 -5.96 14.94
C ILE A 314 5.72 -6.96 14.67
N LYS A 315 6.72 -7.00 15.56
CA LYS A 315 7.83 -7.94 15.46
C LYS A 315 7.36 -9.38 15.66
N GLY A 316 6.58 -9.63 16.70
CA GLY A 316 6.11 -10.96 17.09
C GLY A 316 5.21 -11.65 16.05
N VAL A 317 4.60 -10.89 15.13
CA VAL A 317 3.81 -11.46 14.03
C VAL A 317 4.62 -11.81 12.79
N CYS A 318 5.86 -11.32 12.65
CA CYS A 318 6.66 -11.47 11.42
C CYS A 318 7.98 -12.22 11.61
N GLU A 319 8.59 -12.17 12.80
CA GLU A 319 9.95 -12.67 13.03
C GLU A 319 10.11 -14.16 12.67
N GLU A 320 9.23 -15.02 13.17
CA GLU A 320 9.32 -16.47 12.96
C GLU A 320 9.19 -16.87 11.48
N GLU A 321 8.16 -16.38 10.77
CA GLU A 321 7.97 -16.68 9.36
C GLU A 321 9.06 -16.05 8.48
N PHE A 322 9.57 -14.88 8.86
CA PHE A 322 10.69 -14.26 8.18
C PHE A 322 11.95 -15.12 8.29
N GLU A 323 12.29 -15.61 9.49
CA GLU A 323 13.44 -16.48 9.71
C GLU A 323 13.30 -17.80 8.94
N ASP A 324 12.12 -18.41 8.94
CA ASP A 324 11.86 -19.65 8.20
C ASP A 324 11.92 -19.46 6.68
N MET A 325 11.42 -18.32 6.15
CA MET A 325 11.40 -18.04 4.72
C MET A 325 12.73 -17.52 4.16
N SER A 326 13.53 -16.83 4.97
CA SER A 326 14.80 -16.22 4.55
C SER A 326 15.75 -17.17 3.79
N PRO A 327 16.11 -18.36 4.32
CA PRO A 327 17.01 -19.27 3.60
C PRO A 327 16.38 -19.85 2.32
N LYS A 328 15.05 -19.97 2.27
CA LYS A 328 14.31 -20.49 1.11
C LYS A 328 14.28 -19.46 -0.03
N ILE A 329 14.06 -18.19 0.31
CA ILE A 329 14.12 -17.07 -0.64
C ILE A 329 15.55 -16.84 -1.12
N MET A 330 16.53 -16.97 -0.23
CA MET A 330 17.95 -16.88 -0.62
C MET A 330 18.28 -17.91 -1.71
N ARG A 331 17.90 -19.18 -1.53
CA ARG A 331 18.08 -20.22 -2.57
C ARG A 331 17.31 -19.91 -3.86
N LEU A 332 16.07 -19.44 -3.75
CA LEU A 332 15.22 -19.07 -4.88
C LEU A 332 15.89 -18.06 -5.85
N PHE A 333 16.73 -17.17 -5.33
CA PHE A 333 17.45 -16.18 -6.13
C PHE A 333 18.92 -16.52 -6.42
N LEU A 334 19.49 -17.53 -5.76
CA LEU A 334 20.84 -18.02 -6.08
C LEU A 334 20.80 -19.06 -7.20
N ASP A 335 19.86 -20.00 -7.15
CA ASP A 335 19.76 -21.13 -8.10
C ASP A 335 19.38 -20.70 -9.53
N ASN A 336 18.99 -19.43 -9.73
CA ASN A 336 18.61 -18.87 -11.04
C ASN A 336 19.78 -18.18 -11.77
N ASN A 337 20.98 -18.14 -11.18
CA ASN A 337 22.18 -17.59 -11.84
C ASN A 337 22.99 -18.64 -12.64
N ASP A 338 22.54 -19.91 -12.69
CA ASP A 338 23.23 -20.99 -13.40
C ASP A 338 22.64 -21.31 -14.81
N VAL A 339 21.89 -20.38 -15.40
CA VAL A 339 21.49 -20.48 -16.82
C VAL A 339 21.71 -19.14 -17.50
N GLU A 340 22.99 -18.81 -17.72
CA GLU A 340 23.42 -17.93 -18.82
C GLU A 340 23.56 -18.71 -20.12
#